data_AF-A0A7H1NNP9-F1
#
_entry.id   AF-A0A7H1NNP9-F1
#
_cell.length_a   1.000
_cell.length_b   1.000
_cell.length_c   1.000
_cell.angle_alpha   90.00
_cell.angle_beta   90.00
_cell.angle_gamma   90.00
#
_symmetry.space_group_name_H-M   'P 1'
#
loop_
_entity.id
_entity.type
_entity.pdbx_description
1 polymer ?
#
loop_
_entity_poly.entity_id
_entity_poly.type
_entity_poly.pdbx_seq_one_letter_code
_entity_poly.pdbx_strand_id
1 'polypeptide(L)'
;MIDEHKAERIRHIFTLYSQLGCLSRLVHALAEEKGKKTANSSRQTTHPVPSRGALHKILTNPVYMGKISHKGTLHEGKHPAIITPELFALVQDRLMQASARKRGPSPLASSPSWLKGKLRDETGKTLTPSHTQKKAQGTTTQRFRYYLSHRLLTPPRIPQVGDFQHLPWKKLLHISSPHISSPVMKRTTCW
;
A
#
# COMPACT_ATOMS: atom_id res chain seq x y z
N MET A 1 -27.74 23.46 -9.81
CA MET A 1 -27.57 24.06 -8.47
C MET A 1 -26.39 23.35 -7.81
N ILE A 2 -25.34 24.09 -7.41
CA ILE A 2 -24.20 23.52 -6.67
C ILE A 2 -24.51 23.61 -5.18
N ASP A 3 -24.14 22.57 -4.43
CA ASP A 3 -24.16 22.56 -2.98
C ASP A 3 -22.89 23.28 -2.47
N GLU A 4 -23.04 24.54 -2.04
CA GLU A 4 -21.91 25.42 -1.71
C GLU A 4 -21.08 24.87 -0.56
N HIS A 5 -21.71 24.26 0.45
CA HIS A 5 -20.99 23.68 1.60
C HIS A 5 -20.07 22.51 1.18
N LYS A 6 -20.48 21.74 0.16
CA LYS A 6 -19.60 20.72 -0.43
C LYS A 6 -18.49 21.35 -1.25
N ALA A 7 -18.79 22.40 -2.02
CA ALA A 7 -17.83 23.12 -2.83
C ALA A 7 -16.73 23.77 -1.98
N GLU A 8 -17.08 24.45 -0.89
CA GLU A 8 -16.14 25.03 0.08
C GLU A 8 -15.20 23.98 0.67
N ARG A 9 -15.76 22.84 1.07
CA ARG A 9 -14.95 21.74 1.61
C ARG A 9 -13.97 21.18 0.58
N ILE A 10 -14.38 21.09 -0.68
CA ILE A 10 -13.49 20.67 -1.77
C ILE A 10 -12.39 21.72 -1.97
N ARG A 11 -12.71 23.01 -2.00
CA ARG A 11 -11.72 24.10 -2.10
C ARG A 11 -10.70 24.01 -0.95
N HIS A 12 -11.17 23.83 0.29
CA HIS A 12 -10.33 23.65 1.48
C HIS A 12 -9.38 22.46 1.38
N ILE A 13 -9.86 21.32 0.88
CA ILE A 13 -9.01 20.12 0.70
C ILE A 13 -7.87 20.39 -0.29
N PHE A 14 -8.16 21.08 -1.40
CA PHE A 14 -7.15 21.38 -2.41
C PHE A 14 -6.14 22.43 -1.94
N THR A 15 -6.59 23.47 -1.23
CA THR A 15 -5.68 24.48 -0.65
C THR A 15 -4.75 23.87 0.39
N LEU A 16 -5.29 23.06 1.32
CA LEU A 16 -4.48 22.34 2.31
C LEU A 16 -3.47 21.38 1.66
N TYR A 17 -3.87 20.68 0.60
CA TYR A 17 -2.95 19.81 -0.12
C TYR A 17 -1.83 20.60 -0.81
N SER A 18 -2.17 21.77 -1.38
CA SER A 18 -1.21 22.72 -1.96
C SER A 18 -0.28 23.36 -0.91
N GLN A 19 -0.56 23.25 0.38
CA GLN A 19 0.39 23.63 1.43
C GLN A 19 1.24 22.44 1.90
N LEU A 20 0.62 21.27 2.09
CA LEU A 20 1.27 20.12 2.73
C LEU A 20 2.08 19.22 1.78
N GLY A 21 1.63 19.07 0.53
CA GLY A 21 2.27 18.22 -0.50
C GLY A 21 2.28 16.71 -0.20
N CYS A 22 1.62 16.25 0.86
CA CYS A 22 1.60 14.85 1.26
C CYS A 22 0.20 14.40 1.68
N LEU A 23 -0.31 13.33 1.04
CA LEU A 23 -1.64 12.78 1.32
C LEU A 23 -1.79 12.33 2.79
N SER A 24 -0.76 11.72 3.37
CA SER A 24 -0.82 11.28 4.77
C SER A 24 -0.90 12.44 5.74
N ARG A 25 -0.17 13.53 5.48
CA ARG A 25 -0.24 14.77 6.28
C ARG A 25 -1.61 15.43 6.13
N LEU A 26 -2.19 15.41 4.93
CA LEU A 26 -3.54 15.92 4.68
C LEU A 26 -4.60 15.16 5.48
N VAL A 27 -4.54 13.82 5.50
CA VAL A 27 -5.45 13.00 6.32
C VAL A 27 -5.35 13.37 7.80
N HIS A 28 -4.13 13.55 8.31
CA HIS A 28 -3.91 13.94 9.69
C HIS A 28 -4.45 15.35 9.97
N ALA A 29 -4.13 16.35 9.13
CA ALA A 29 -4.64 17.70 9.29
C ALA A 29 -6.18 17.75 9.32
N LEU A 30 -6.84 17.06 8.39
CA LEU A 30 -8.31 16.96 8.36
C LEU A 30 -8.90 16.19 9.55
N ALA A 31 -8.13 15.33 10.20
CA ALA A 31 -8.55 14.63 11.41
C ALA A 31 -8.38 15.53 12.65
N GLU A 32 -7.28 16.26 12.74
CA GLU A 32 -7.01 17.25 13.80
C GLU A 32 -8.05 18.38 13.80
N GLU A 33 -8.42 18.91 12.63
CA GLU A 33 -9.49 19.91 12.49
C GLU A 33 -10.84 19.43 13.03
N LYS A 34 -11.06 18.11 13.09
CA LYS A 34 -12.27 17.49 13.65
C LYS A 34 -12.10 17.01 15.08
N GLY A 35 -10.97 17.30 15.73
CA GLY A 35 -10.64 16.81 17.06
C GLY A 35 -10.43 15.29 17.14
N LYS A 36 -10.08 14.64 16.03
CA LYS A 36 -9.94 13.17 15.94
C LYS A 36 -8.48 12.76 15.81
N LYS A 37 -8.02 11.95 16.76
CA LYS A 37 -6.65 11.40 16.79
C LYS A 37 -6.35 10.45 15.64
N THR A 38 -7.36 9.83 15.03
CA THR A 38 -7.19 8.90 13.90
C THR A 38 -8.31 9.04 12.87
N ALA A 39 -7.97 8.87 11.59
CA ALA A 39 -8.95 8.85 10.50
C ALA A 39 -10.03 7.75 10.70
N ASN A 40 -9.68 6.63 11.35
CA ASN A 40 -10.62 5.54 11.66
C ASN A 40 -11.65 5.93 12.73
N SER A 41 -11.28 6.77 13.71
CA SER A 41 -12.22 7.31 14.69
C SER A 41 -13.33 8.15 14.03
N SER A 42 -13.12 8.58 12.79
CA SER A 42 -14.12 9.38 12.07
C SER A 42 -15.27 8.61 11.44
N ARG A 43 -15.22 7.27 11.41
CA ARG A 43 -16.15 6.42 10.64
C ARG A 43 -17.60 6.46 11.13
N GLN A 44 -17.84 6.84 12.38
CA GLN A 44 -19.17 6.89 13.00
C GLN A 44 -19.86 8.26 12.91
N THR A 45 -19.32 9.22 12.15
CA THR A 45 -19.93 10.57 12.04
C THR A 45 -20.56 10.82 10.68
N THR A 46 -21.55 11.71 10.65
CA THR A 46 -22.28 12.16 9.44
C THR A 46 -21.35 12.57 8.29
N HIS A 47 -20.17 13.11 8.61
CA HIS A 47 -19.13 13.44 7.63
C HIS A 47 -17.77 12.90 8.05
N PRO A 48 -17.42 11.65 7.71
CA PRO A 48 -16.13 11.07 8.08
C PRO A 48 -14.96 11.84 7.44
N VAL A 49 -13.78 11.69 8.03
CA VAL A 49 -12.52 12.11 7.41
C VAL A 49 -12.27 11.17 6.23
N PRO A 50 -12.08 11.70 5.01
CA PRO A 50 -11.83 10.86 3.85
C PRO A 50 -10.51 10.09 4.03
N SER A 51 -10.53 8.81 3.64
CA SER A 51 -9.32 7.98 3.65
C SER A 51 -8.31 8.48 2.61
N ARG A 52 -7.04 8.05 2.72
CA ARG A 52 -5.99 8.38 1.76
C ARG A 52 -6.41 8.10 0.30
N GLY A 53 -7.05 6.95 0.07
CA GLY A 53 -7.52 6.56 -1.26
C GLY A 53 -8.70 7.42 -1.74
N ALA A 54 -9.61 7.80 -0.84
CA ALA A 54 -10.70 8.71 -1.18
C ALA A 54 -10.19 10.11 -1.53
N LEU A 55 -9.24 10.65 -0.76
CA LEU A 55 -8.58 11.93 -1.04
C LEU A 55 -7.86 11.91 -2.39
N HIS A 56 -7.14 10.84 -2.70
CA HIS A 56 -6.51 10.69 -4.01
C HIS A 56 -7.54 10.76 -5.14
N LYS A 57 -8.67 10.05 -5.01
CA LYS A 57 -9.75 10.11 -6.02
C LYS A 57 -10.33 11.51 -6.18
N ILE A 58 -10.51 12.25 -5.08
CA ILE A 58 -11.00 13.63 -5.11
C ILE A 58 -9.99 14.54 -5.83
N LEU A 59 -8.71 14.46 -5.46
CA LEU A 59 -7.67 15.33 -6.03
C LEU A 59 -7.38 15.04 -7.50
N THR A 60 -7.56 13.82 -7.99
CA THR A 60 -7.36 13.46 -9.41
C THR A 60 -8.58 13.76 -10.30
N ASN A 61 -9.75 14.06 -9.73
CA ASN A 61 -10.98 14.17 -10.51
C ASN A 61 -11.07 15.52 -11.27
N PRO A 62 -11.08 15.53 -12.62
CA PRO A 62 -11.15 16.76 -13.41
C PRO A 62 -12.51 17.48 -13.33
N VAL A 63 -13.55 16.82 -12.80
CA VAL A 63 -14.89 17.40 -12.61
C VAL A 63 -14.84 18.68 -11.76
N TYR A 64 -13.92 18.79 -10.82
CA TYR A 64 -13.82 19.99 -10.00
C TYR A 64 -13.29 21.23 -10.75
N MET A 65 -12.68 21.04 -11.92
CA MET A 65 -12.24 22.09 -12.85
C MET A 65 -13.31 22.44 -13.90
N GLY A 66 -14.52 21.89 -13.82
CA GLY A 66 -15.50 22.10 -14.89
C GLY A 66 -15.31 21.18 -16.10
N LYS A 67 -14.50 20.12 -15.99
CA LYS A 67 -14.18 19.23 -17.11
C LYS A 67 -14.60 17.78 -16.85
N ILE A 68 -14.97 17.05 -17.89
CA ILE A 68 -15.44 15.66 -17.79
C ILE A 68 -14.50 14.77 -18.59
N SER A 69 -14.05 13.66 -17.99
CA SER A 69 -13.27 12.64 -18.70
C SER A 69 -14.19 11.56 -19.26
N HIS A 70 -14.11 11.31 -20.57
CA HIS A 70 -14.85 10.24 -21.25
C HIS A 70 -13.92 9.53 -22.23
N LYS A 71 -13.82 8.20 -22.14
CA LYS A 71 -12.95 7.37 -23.02
C LYS A 71 -11.49 7.86 -23.15
N GLY A 72 -10.96 8.50 -22.11
CA GLY A 72 -9.60 9.05 -22.10
C GLY A 72 -9.46 10.45 -22.68
N THR A 73 -10.52 11.03 -23.25
CA THR A 73 -10.55 12.43 -23.70
C THR A 73 -11.23 13.32 -22.66
N LEU A 74 -10.75 14.56 -22.57
CA LEU A 74 -11.18 15.52 -21.58
C LEU A 74 -12.05 16.59 -22.27
N HIS A 75 -13.30 16.70 -21.87
CA HIS A 75 -14.31 17.57 -22.46
C HIS A 75 -14.72 18.68 -21.50
N GLU A 76 -15.17 19.82 -22.03
CA GLU A 76 -15.75 20.89 -21.22
C GLU A 76 -17.12 20.45 -20.68
N GLY A 77 -17.27 20.52 -19.37
CA GLY A 77 -18.51 20.20 -18.67
C GLY A 77 -19.43 21.41 -18.59
N LYS A 78 -20.75 21.16 -18.53
CA LYS A 78 -21.77 22.21 -18.35
C LYS A 78 -21.91 22.70 -16.90
N HIS A 79 -21.08 22.21 -15.98
CA HIS A 79 -21.13 22.57 -14.57
C HIS A 79 -20.08 23.64 -14.23
N PRO A 80 -20.39 24.59 -13.34
CA PRO A 80 -19.41 25.59 -12.91
C PRO A 80 -18.18 24.93 -12.29
N ALA A 81 -17.00 25.48 -12.59
CA ALA A 81 -15.76 25.05 -11.97
C ALA A 81 -15.76 25.43 -10.48
N ILE A 82 -15.45 24.46 -9.61
CA ILE A 82 -15.32 24.70 -8.16
C ILE A 82 -13.91 25.23 -7.85
N ILE A 83 -12.93 24.82 -8.66
CA ILE A 83 -11.50 25.06 -8.47
C ILE A 83 -10.90 25.67 -9.75
N THR A 84 -9.93 26.57 -9.58
CA THR A 84 -9.18 27.14 -10.70
C THR A 84 -8.31 26.09 -11.39
N PRO A 85 -8.13 26.19 -12.73
CA PRO A 85 -7.28 25.26 -13.47
C PRO A 85 -5.82 25.26 -12.98
N GLU A 86 -5.33 26.42 -12.55
CA GLU A 86 -3.97 26.60 -12.02
C GLU A 86 -3.73 25.81 -10.73
N LEU A 87 -4.66 25.89 -9.76
CA LEU A 87 -4.56 25.15 -8.50
C LEU A 87 -4.57 23.64 -8.78
N PHE A 88 -5.43 23.20 -9.70
CA PHE A 88 -5.51 21.78 -10.07
C PHE A 88 -4.21 21.30 -10.73
N ALA A 89 -3.62 22.07 -11.64
CA ALA A 89 -2.35 21.74 -12.29
C ALA A 89 -1.23 21.57 -11.25
N LEU A 90 -1.10 22.54 -10.33
CA LEU A 90 -0.13 22.49 -9.24
C LEU A 90 -0.31 21.23 -8.37
N VAL A 91 -1.55 20.87 -8.04
CA VAL A 91 -1.87 19.67 -7.29
C VAL A 91 -1.49 18.39 -8.05
N GLN A 92 -1.75 18.32 -9.37
CA GLN A 92 -1.33 17.18 -10.19
C GLN A 92 0.19 17.05 -10.25
N ASP A 93 0.91 18.15 -10.44
CA ASP A 93 2.38 18.13 -10.47
C ASP A 93 2.96 17.58 -9.17
N ARG A 94 2.40 18.00 -8.03
CA ARG A 94 2.80 17.48 -6.71
C ARG A 94 2.45 16.00 -6.54
N LEU A 95 1.28 15.56 -7.01
CA LEU A 95 0.92 14.14 -7.00
C LEU A 95 1.91 13.32 -7.84
N MET A 96 2.29 13.82 -9.02
CA MET A 96 3.27 13.18 -9.89
C MET A 96 4.65 13.10 -9.21
N GLN A 97 5.14 14.20 -8.65
CA GLN A 97 6.40 14.23 -7.90
C GLN A 97 6.38 13.27 -6.70
N ALA A 98 5.26 13.20 -5.97
CA ALA A 98 5.09 12.27 -4.86
C ALA A 98 5.06 10.81 -5.32
N SER A 99 4.49 10.52 -6.50
CA SER A 99 4.43 9.18 -7.09
C SER A 99 5.80 8.70 -7.61
N ALA A 100 6.65 9.63 -8.07
CA ALA A 100 8.01 9.36 -8.54
C ALA A 100 8.95 8.93 -7.40
N ARG A 101 8.55 9.13 -6.13
CA ARG A 101 9.32 8.65 -4.98
C ARG A 101 9.45 7.13 -5.03
N LYS A 102 10.68 6.64 -5.27
CA LYS A 102 10.99 5.21 -5.42
C LYS A 102 10.39 4.39 -4.27
N ARG A 103 9.61 3.36 -4.64
CA ARG A 103 9.25 2.27 -3.73
C ARG A 103 10.54 1.55 -3.31
N GLY A 104 11.04 1.88 -2.13
CA GLY A 104 12.26 1.33 -1.55
C GLY A 104 12.13 1.21 -0.02
N PRO A 105 13.09 0.57 0.67
CA PRO A 105 13.13 0.62 2.12
C PRO A 105 13.07 2.10 2.56
N SER A 106 12.09 2.43 3.39
CA SER A 106 12.04 3.75 4.00
C SER A 106 13.32 3.90 4.83
N PRO A 107 14.15 4.94 4.60
CA PRO A 107 15.29 5.22 5.47
C PRO A 107 14.84 5.51 6.91
N LEU A 108 13.55 5.80 7.11
CA LEU A 108 12.92 6.06 8.41
C LEU A 108 12.29 4.82 9.05
N ALA A 109 12.56 3.61 8.55
CA ALA A 109 12.03 2.40 9.18
C ALA A 109 12.70 2.21 10.56
N SER A 110 11.91 2.27 11.63
CA SER A 110 12.37 2.08 13.03
C SER A 110 13.11 0.75 13.28
N SER A 111 12.97 -0.23 12.39
CA SER A 111 13.78 -1.45 12.43
C SER A 111 14.05 -1.97 11.01
N PRO A 112 15.11 -1.50 10.33
CA PRO A 112 15.43 -1.94 8.99
C PRO A 112 15.93 -3.40 9.00
N SER A 113 15.56 -4.18 7.99
CA SER A 113 16.12 -5.51 7.76
C SER A 113 17.49 -5.34 7.09
N TRP A 114 18.57 -5.51 7.84
CA TRP A 114 19.94 -5.19 7.41
C TRP A 114 20.42 -5.95 6.15
N LEU A 115 19.90 -7.16 5.89
CA LEU A 115 20.26 -7.98 4.74
C LEU A 115 19.27 -7.87 3.58
N LYS A 116 18.30 -6.94 3.66
CA LYS A 116 17.32 -6.72 2.58
C LYS A 116 18.03 -6.32 1.28
N GLY A 117 17.85 -7.12 0.23
CA GLY A 117 18.47 -6.89 -1.08
C GLY A 117 19.90 -7.43 -1.23
N LYS A 118 20.53 -7.92 -0.16
CA LYS A 118 21.87 -8.53 -0.20
C LYS A 118 21.81 -10.04 -0.37
N LEU A 119 20.93 -10.71 0.37
CA LEU A 119 20.78 -12.16 0.27
C LEU A 119 20.08 -12.55 -1.04
N ARG A 120 20.67 -13.50 -1.75
CA ARG A 120 20.13 -14.08 -2.98
C ARG A 120 20.01 -15.60 -2.82
N ASP A 121 18.96 -16.17 -3.39
CA ASP A 121 18.79 -17.62 -3.52
C ASP A 121 19.70 -18.20 -4.61
N GLU A 122 19.75 -19.54 -4.68
CA GLU A 122 20.32 -20.32 -5.79
C GLU A 122 19.83 -19.87 -7.19
N THR A 123 18.61 -19.33 -7.30
CA THR A 123 18.04 -18.83 -8.56
C THR A 123 18.44 -17.37 -8.85
N GLY A 124 19.31 -16.77 -8.04
CA GLY A 124 19.74 -15.39 -8.16
C GLY A 124 18.68 -14.34 -7.76
N LYS A 125 17.50 -14.76 -7.28
CA LYS A 125 16.46 -13.85 -6.78
C LYS A 125 16.76 -13.39 -5.36
N THR A 126 16.46 -12.14 -5.04
CA THR A 126 16.65 -11.62 -3.68
C THR A 126 15.65 -12.21 -2.69
N LEU A 127 16.13 -12.54 -1.49
CA LEU A 127 15.30 -12.96 -0.38
C LEU A 127 14.48 -11.80 0.18
N THR A 128 13.21 -12.07 0.49
CA THR A 128 12.30 -11.10 1.11
C THR A 128 12.34 -11.25 2.64
N PRO A 129 12.61 -10.17 3.39
CA PRO A 129 12.54 -10.21 4.83
C PRO A 129 11.08 -10.35 5.28
N SER A 130 10.80 -11.36 6.09
CA SER A 130 9.55 -11.56 6.79
C SER A 130 9.81 -11.63 8.30
N HIS A 131 8.77 -11.47 9.11
CA HIS A 131 8.90 -11.51 10.56
C HIS A 131 7.66 -12.07 11.23
N THR A 132 7.86 -12.69 12.38
CA THR A 132 6.80 -13.16 13.27
C THR A 132 7.07 -12.62 14.67
N GLN A 133 6.03 -12.31 15.42
CA GLN A 133 6.13 -11.92 16.82
C GLN A 133 5.57 -13.04 17.70
N LYS A 134 6.31 -13.42 18.74
CA LYS A 134 5.85 -14.35 19.77
C LYS A 134 5.91 -13.64 21.12
N LYS A 135 4.85 -13.79 21.92
CA LYS A 135 4.88 -13.36 23.32
C LYS A 135 5.85 -14.27 24.08
N ALA A 136 6.87 -13.70 24.70
CA ALA A 136 7.72 -14.42 25.64
C ALA A 136 7.05 -14.39 27.03
N GLN A 137 7.59 -15.11 28.01
CA GLN A 137 7.10 -15.04 29.39
C GLN A 137 7.18 -13.59 29.90
N GLY A 138 6.07 -13.07 30.44
CA GLY A 138 5.91 -11.68 30.88
C GLY A 138 5.38 -10.71 29.79
N THR A 139 5.65 -9.41 29.96
CA THR A 139 5.24 -8.30 29.06
C THR A 139 6.13 -8.18 27.81
N THR A 140 7.16 -9.02 27.66
CA THR A 140 8.14 -8.90 26.58
C THR A 140 7.68 -9.63 25.31
N THR A 141 7.65 -8.91 24.19
CA THR A 141 7.34 -9.49 22.86
C THR A 141 8.63 -9.70 22.07
N GLN A 142 8.95 -10.95 21.73
CA GLN A 142 10.11 -11.28 20.90
C GLN A 142 9.74 -11.30 19.42
N ARG A 143 10.51 -10.58 18.60
CA ARG A 143 10.34 -10.53 17.14
C ARG A 143 11.40 -11.36 16.44
N PHE A 144 10.99 -12.42 15.75
CA PHE A 144 11.84 -13.25 14.90
C PHE A 144 11.79 -12.74 13.48
N ARG A 145 12.95 -12.49 12.87
CA ARG A 145 13.08 -12.07 11.46
C ARG A 145 13.70 -13.22 10.67
N TYR A 146 13.05 -13.59 9.58
CA TYR A 146 13.52 -14.63 8.66
C TYR A 146 13.52 -14.10 7.24
N TYR A 147 14.42 -14.62 6.42
CA TYR A 147 14.51 -14.28 5.00
C TYR A 147 13.92 -15.43 4.20
N LEU A 148 12.91 -15.13 3.40
CA LEU A 148 12.15 -16.14 2.67
C LEU A 148 12.27 -15.91 1.17
N SER A 149 12.42 -17.01 0.42
CA SER A 149 12.42 -16.98 -1.03
C SER A 149 11.03 -16.59 -1.54
N HIS A 150 10.99 -15.84 -2.65
CA HIS A 150 9.70 -15.45 -3.26
C HIS A 150 8.85 -16.67 -3.68
N ARG A 151 9.50 -17.82 -3.93
CA ARG A 151 8.85 -19.10 -4.24
C ARG A 151 7.98 -19.62 -3.08
N LEU A 152 8.38 -19.34 -1.84
CA LEU A 152 7.66 -19.77 -0.63
C LEU A 152 6.60 -18.75 -0.18
N LEU A 153 6.72 -17.49 -0.59
CA LEU A 153 5.73 -16.44 -0.30
C LEU A 153 4.48 -16.52 -1.18
N THR A 154 4.64 -17.00 -2.40
CA THR A 154 3.53 -17.14 -3.35
C THR A 154 3.03 -18.58 -3.22
N PRO A 155 1.77 -18.83 -2.82
CA PRO A 155 1.22 -20.17 -2.94
C PRO A 155 1.35 -20.63 -4.40
N PRO A 156 1.66 -21.91 -4.68
CA PRO A 156 1.68 -22.38 -6.05
C PRO A 156 0.33 -22.02 -6.68
N ARG A 157 0.37 -21.39 -7.87
CA ARG A 157 -0.85 -21.27 -8.68
C ARG A 157 -1.31 -22.69 -8.92
N ILE A 158 -2.40 -23.10 -8.25
CA ILE A 158 -3.08 -24.34 -8.59
C ILE A 158 -3.57 -24.11 -10.02
N PRO A 159 -3.07 -24.83 -11.03
CA PRO A 159 -3.63 -24.75 -12.37
C PRO A 159 -5.12 -25.07 -12.26
N GLN A 160 -5.97 -24.20 -12.81
CA GLN A 160 -7.40 -24.44 -12.86
C GLN A 160 -7.64 -25.78 -13.56
N VAL A 161 -8.57 -26.56 -13.04
CA VAL A 161 -8.94 -27.89 -13.55
C VAL A 161 -9.45 -27.74 -14.98
N GLY A 162 -8.54 -27.87 -15.95
CA GLY A 162 -8.80 -27.69 -17.37
C GLY A 162 -7.62 -28.12 -18.24
N ASP A 163 -6.39 -28.08 -17.70
CA ASP A 163 -5.16 -28.38 -18.45
C ASP A 163 -4.58 -29.79 -18.21
N PHE A 164 -5.28 -30.67 -17.48
CA PHE A 164 -4.81 -32.05 -17.28
C PHE A 164 -5.60 -33.03 -18.13
N GLN A 165 -5.22 -33.13 -19.41
CA GLN A 165 -5.51 -34.35 -20.18
C GLN A 165 -4.76 -35.52 -19.50
N HIS A 166 -5.55 -36.38 -18.84
CA HIS A 166 -5.26 -37.76 -18.42
C HIS A 166 -3.77 -38.13 -18.24
N LEU A 167 -3.15 -37.69 -17.15
CA LEU A 167 -1.95 -38.36 -16.65
C LEU A 167 -2.35 -39.31 -15.52
N PRO A 168 -2.20 -40.63 -15.68
CA PRO A 168 -2.55 -41.61 -14.66
C PRO A 168 -1.70 -41.39 -13.40
N TRP A 169 -2.33 -41.57 -12.23
CA TRP A 169 -1.82 -41.26 -10.89
C TRP A 169 -0.41 -41.82 -10.56
N LYS A 170 0.06 -42.83 -11.31
CA LYS A 170 1.37 -43.45 -11.14
C LYS A 170 2.57 -42.54 -11.49
N LYS A 171 2.39 -41.41 -12.19
CA LYS A 171 3.50 -40.48 -12.53
C LYS A 171 3.74 -39.35 -11.51
N LEU A 172 2.86 -39.14 -10.53
CA LEU A 172 3.03 -38.05 -9.54
C LEU A 172 4.02 -38.39 -8.42
N LEU A 173 4.34 -39.67 -8.21
CA LEU A 173 5.27 -40.11 -7.17
C LEU A 173 6.75 -39.80 -7.45
N HIS A 174 7.10 -39.38 -8.67
CA HIS A 174 8.48 -39.05 -9.03
C HIS A 174 8.83 -37.55 -8.91
N ILE A 175 7.88 -36.68 -8.55
CA ILE A 175 8.15 -35.23 -8.36
C ILE A 175 8.36 -34.90 -6.86
N SER A 176 8.13 -35.84 -5.95
CA SER A 176 8.45 -35.69 -4.53
C SER A 176 9.56 -36.65 -4.11
N SER A 177 10.81 -36.27 -4.32
CA SER A 177 11.97 -36.87 -3.65
C SER A 177 13.21 -35.98 -3.84
N PRO A 178 14.24 -36.06 -2.98
CA PRO A 178 14.25 -35.53 -1.61
C PRO A 178 15.60 -34.87 -1.30
N HIS A 179 15.67 -33.55 -1.14
CA HIS A 179 16.87 -32.91 -0.58
C HIS A 179 16.51 -31.69 0.27
N ILE A 180 15.74 -31.94 1.32
CA ILE A 180 15.78 -31.10 2.51
C ILE A 180 16.69 -31.84 3.48
N SER A 181 17.99 -31.67 3.31
CA SER A 181 18.95 -31.96 4.37
C SER A 181 18.70 -30.93 5.47
N SER A 182 17.79 -31.24 6.38
CA SER A 182 17.64 -30.55 7.65
C SER A 182 18.98 -30.66 8.38
N PRO A 183 19.74 -29.58 8.68
CA PRO A 183 20.77 -29.69 9.66
C PRO A 183 20.08 -29.83 11.02
N VAL A 184 20.14 -31.04 11.57
CA VAL A 184 19.90 -31.32 12.99
C VAL A 184 20.87 -30.44 13.78
N MET A 185 20.42 -29.27 14.26
CA MET A 185 21.14 -28.54 15.29
C MET A 185 20.94 -29.29 16.61
N LYS A 186 21.97 -30.06 16.97
CA LYS A 186 22.12 -30.63 18.31
C LYS A 186 22.02 -29.50 19.33
N ARG A 187 21.10 -29.63 20.28
CA ARG A 187 21.07 -28.81 21.49
C ARG A 187 22.30 -29.20 22.31
N THR A 188 23.34 -28.38 22.28
CA THR A 188 24.35 -28.38 23.34
C THR A 188 23.92 -27.35 24.36
N THR A 189 23.45 -27.85 25.50
CA THR A 189 23.42 -27.15 26.77
C THR A 189 24.85 -26.78 27.16
N CYS A 190 25.11 -25.49 27.40
CA CYS A 190 26.20 -25.03 28.23
C CYS A 190 25.61 -24.20 29.37
N TRP A 191 26.23 -24.42 30.53
CA TRP A 191 25.83 -24.01 31.87
C TRP A 191 25.84 -22.50 32.09
#